data_AF-Q97AH8-F1
#
_entry.id   AF-Q97AH8-F1
#
_cell.length_a   1.000
_cell.length_b   1.000
_cell.length_c   1.000
_cell.angle_alpha   90.00
_cell.angle_beta   90.00
_cell.angle_gamma   90.00
#
_symmetry.space_group_name_H-M   'P 1'
#
loop_
_entity.id
_entity.type
_entity.pdbx_description
1 polymer ?
#
loop_
_entity_poly.entity_id
_entity_poly.type
_entity_poly.pdbx_seq_one_letter_code
_entity_poly.pdbx_strand_id
1 'polypeptide(L)'
;MDHDLEKIRRLIAKYYGVKRIEEKDGDVYVHVEDIDYYPEEYFSLLESDLRNIGLIAFTRNPDEIVIIQEHNASRRFSLKMLMALITLATLLYVGYGYVSSYFAANSIYAMYLTLLTFVIPVFAVFGSREAGRYFAMRRNNMEYSFPIFVPDPIGMGTMGTINAPTVPYPNKKSMIETAVLSVFSGFVVSLLLVMIGGYMSLMGRPTVEGIKSPILLVGSPIVFQLVMGSIIPSNGILYPVAYAGWIGVIVSSFDALPIGYLDGGLVSSALLGKNSIYLSYASIIAIIGLSILYPSWLIILVFVLIIGIRGPEPMNNVSRTKASGKALALSLMLIVLIGLIPTPFHAISPQFSVDYGQNNFIVTSSSSNVSANIMMMLNITNYGNSPITPAFSISPNLPINITSKPGPIEPLQAKSYEIRLNFTSNTPGLYNYKMEVYTATSSYAYTISLYFIELTSNLLINSSRPFIADSYVNSTARLYVQSETNRNMSLNIVSFSSLNRNYSVTVINSTETIGSLYPYFLEPGANFQIDVYSNLKQTVYVLVFNSQFKGDVAILNFGK
;
A
#
# COMPACT_ATOMS: atom_id res chain seq x y z
N MET A 1 -52.07 34.58 -7.34
CA MET A 1 -51.33 35.09 -6.17
C MET A 1 -52.19 35.05 -4.91
N ASP A 2 -53.15 35.96 -4.68
CA ASP A 2 -53.96 35.91 -3.44
C ASP A 2 -54.79 34.63 -3.30
N HIS A 3 -55.34 34.10 -4.40
CA HIS A 3 -56.13 32.87 -4.37
C HIS A 3 -55.30 31.63 -3.95
N ASP A 4 -54.01 31.58 -4.29
CA ASP A 4 -53.14 30.43 -3.97
C ASP A 4 -52.70 30.49 -2.50
N LEU A 5 -52.39 31.69 -2.00
CA LEU A 5 -52.10 31.94 -0.58
C LEU A 5 -53.31 31.65 0.32
N GLU A 6 -54.52 32.06 -0.10
CA GLU A 6 -55.77 31.76 0.61
C GLU A 6 -56.02 30.25 0.68
N LYS A 7 -55.73 29.53 -0.40
CA LYS A 7 -55.85 28.06 -0.47
C LYS A 7 -54.86 27.38 0.46
N ILE A 8 -53.60 27.82 0.45
CA ILE A 8 -52.56 27.34 1.38
C ILE A 8 -52.96 27.61 2.84
N ARG A 9 -53.44 28.83 3.13
CA ARG A 9 -53.91 29.22 4.47
C ARG A 9 -55.02 28.29 4.98
N ARG A 10 -56.04 28.03 4.15
CA ARG A 10 -57.15 27.13 4.51
C ARG A 10 -56.68 25.71 4.78
N LEU A 11 -55.71 25.23 4.00
CA LEU A 11 -55.14 23.89 4.16
C LEU A 11 -54.40 23.75 5.48
N ILE A 12 -53.57 24.73 5.84
CA ILE A 12 -52.82 24.73 7.10
C ILE A 12 -53.75 24.94 8.30
N ALA A 13 -54.74 25.82 8.18
CA ALA A 13 -55.72 26.11 9.23
C ALA A 13 -56.56 24.89 9.64
N LYS A 14 -56.62 23.84 8.81
CA LYS A 14 -57.24 22.55 9.15
C LYS A 14 -56.48 21.82 10.26
N TYR A 15 -55.18 22.05 10.38
CA TYR A 15 -54.28 21.31 11.26
C TYR A 15 -53.62 22.18 12.34
N TYR A 16 -53.32 23.44 12.05
CA TYR A 16 -52.60 24.35 12.93
C TYR A 16 -53.26 25.74 12.99
N GLY A 17 -53.21 26.39 14.15
CA GLY A 17 -53.62 27.79 14.30
C GLY A 17 -52.67 28.74 13.54
N VAL A 18 -53.11 29.33 12.44
CA VAL A 18 -52.30 30.24 11.61
C VAL A 18 -52.33 31.67 12.18
N LYS A 19 -51.16 32.23 12.50
CA LYS A 19 -51.00 33.61 13.00
C LYS A 19 -50.75 34.60 11.86
N ARG A 20 -49.77 34.32 11.00
CA ARG A 20 -49.31 35.22 9.94
C ARG A 20 -48.77 34.43 8.74
N ILE A 21 -48.89 35.00 7.55
CA ILE A 21 -48.27 34.46 6.32
C ILE A 21 -47.40 35.57 5.73
N GLU A 22 -46.18 35.22 5.35
CA GLU A 22 -45.22 36.07 4.65
C GLU A 22 -44.73 35.34 3.41
N GLU A 23 -44.56 36.04 2.30
CA GLU A 23 -43.94 35.49 1.09
C GLU A 23 -42.58 36.15 0.91
N LYS A 24 -41.53 35.34 0.75
CA LYS A 24 -40.16 35.84 0.62
C LYS A 24 -39.39 34.99 -0.38
N ASP A 25 -38.83 35.64 -1.41
CA ASP A 25 -38.03 35.00 -2.46
C ASP A 25 -38.72 33.82 -3.19
N GLY A 26 -40.05 33.84 -3.28
CA GLY A 26 -40.86 32.79 -3.93
C GLY A 26 -41.25 31.63 -3.01
N ASP A 27 -40.78 31.63 -1.76
CA ASP A 27 -41.18 30.69 -0.71
C ASP A 27 -42.26 31.31 0.20
N VAL A 28 -43.20 30.50 0.68
CA VAL A 28 -44.28 30.94 1.57
C VAL A 28 -43.98 30.53 3.01
N TYR A 29 -43.82 31.51 3.88
CA TYR A 29 -43.56 31.35 5.30
C TYR A 29 -44.86 31.53 6.08
N VAL A 30 -45.27 30.49 6.82
CA VAL A 30 -46.50 30.50 7.60
C VAL A 30 -46.15 30.40 9.07
N HIS A 31 -46.38 31.49 9.80
CA HIS A 31 -46.23 31.53 11.24
C HIS A 31 -47.48 30.93 11.89
N VAL A 32 -47.26 29.89 12.69
CA VAL A 32 -48.31 29.12 13.36
C VAL A 32 -48.19 29.24 14.88
N GLU A 33 -49.22 28.80 15.58
CA GLU A 33 -49.09 28.38 16.97
C GLU A 33 -48.06 27.27 17.09
N ASP A 34 -47.42 27.19 18.24
CA ASP A 34 -46.31 26.27 18.47
C ASP A 34 -46.74 24.83 18.16
N ILE A 35 -46.09 24.25 17.14
CA ILE A 35 -46.39 22.95 16.54
C ILE A 35 -46.29 21.84 17.58
N ASP A 36 -45.48 22.00 18.64
CA ASP A 36 -45.32 21.01 19.70
C ASP A 36 -46.61 20.76 20.50
N TYR A 37 -47.60 21.67 20.44
CA TYR A 37 -48.92 21.48 21.07
C TYR A 37 -49.83 20.52 20.29
N TYR A 38 -49.50 20.20 19.04
CA TYR A 38 -50.33 19.39 18.15
C TYR A 38 -49.74 17.97 17.95
N PRO A 39 -50.56 16.96 17.60
CA PRO A 39 -50.07 15.61 17.29
C PRO A 39 -49.11 15.59 16.09
N GLU A 40 -48.02 14.81 16.16
CA GLU A 40 -47.04 14.69 15.07
C GLU A 40 -47.66 14.25 13.72
N GLU A 41 -48.77 13.49 13.76
CA GLU A 41 -49.49 13.00 12.58
C GLU A 41 -50.10 14.13 11.74
N TYR A 42 -50.39 15.28 12.35
CA TYR A 42 -50.99 16.43 11.65
C TYR A 42 -50.05 16.98 10.58
N PHE A 43 -48.74 16.95 10.84
CA PHE A 43 -47.77 17.36 9.83
C PHE A 43 -47.76 16.41 8.64
N SER A 44 -47.84 15.10 8.87
CA SER A 44 -47.88 14.11 7.79
C SER A 44 -49.17 14.21 6.95
N LEU A 45 -50.31 14.51 7.58
CA LEU A 45 -51.57 14.75 6.87
C LEU A 45 -51.54 16.05 6.06
N LEU A 46 -51.00 17.12 6.64
CA LEU A 46 -50.79 18.39 5.94
C LEU A 46 -49.87 18.22 4.72
N GLU A 47 -48.78 17.46 4.88
CA GLU A 47 -47.82 17.18 3.81
C GLU A 47 -48.47 16.38 2.67
N SER A 48 -49.28 15.37 2.98
CA SER A 48 -50.06 14.63 2.00
C SER A 48 -51.07 15.53 1.25
N ASP A 49 -51.75 16.43 1.96
CA ASP A 49 -52.71 17.36 1.34
C ASP A 49 -52.00 18.40 0.45
N LEU A 50 -50.82 18.88 0.85
CA LEU A 50 -50.00 19.84 0.08
C LEU A 50 -49.39 19.20 -1.17
N ARG A 51 -48.91 17.95 -1.08
CA ARG A 51 -48.35 17.23 -2.24
C ARG A 51 -49.37 17.02 -3.35
N ASN A 52 -50.65 16.82 -3.02
CA ASN A 52 -51.72 16.72 -4.01
C ASN A 52 -51.86 17.99 -4.88
N ILE A 53 -51.28 19.11 -4.43
CA ILE A 53 -51.28 20.41 -5.11
C ILE A 53 -49.87 20.77 -5.62
N GLY A 54 -48.88 19.86 -5.49
CA GLY A 54 -47.49 20.07 -5.95
C GLY A 54 -46.65 20.95 -5.02
N LEU A 55 -47.03 21.06 -3.74
CA LEU A 55 -46.32 21.83 -2.72
C LEU A 55 -45.78 20.89 -1.63
N ILE A 56 -44.66 21.27 -1.02
CA ILE A 56 -44.08 20.57 0.13
C ILE A 56 -43.84 21.54 1.28
N ALA A 57 -44.02 21.06 2.52
CA ALA A 57 -43.83 21.84 3.73
C ALA A 57 -42.57 21.39 4.50
N PHE A 58 -41.88 22.35 5.09
CA PHE A 58 -40.76 22.15 6.02
C PHE A 58 -41.05 22.89 7.32
N THR A 59 -40.59 22.34 8.43
CA THR A 59 -40.64 22.99 9.74
C THR A 59 -39.21 23.24 10.20
N ARG A 60 -38.84 24.52 10.37
CA ARG A 60 -37.52 24.91 10.87
C ARG A 60 -37.58 25.31 12.34
N ASN A 61 -38.62 26.05 12.70
CA ASN A 61 -38.90 26.49 14.06
C ASN A 61 -40.28 25.97 14.49
N PRO A 62 -40.54 25.84 15.81
CA PRO A 62 -41.84 25.37 16.30
C PRO A 62 -43.01 26.27 15.92
N ASP A 63 -42.75 27.53 15.58
CA ASP A 63 -43.75 28.55 15.23
C ASP A 63 -43.80 28.84 13.73
N GLU A 64 -43.14 28.05 12.88
CA GLU A 64 -42.96 28.38 11.46
C GLU A 64 -42.99 27.15 10.53
N ILE A 65 -43.87 27.21 9.52
CA ILE A 65 -43.95 26.26 8.42
C ILE A 65 -43.56 26.96 7.13
N VAL A 66 -42.53 26.47 6.46
CA VAL A 66 -42.05 26.97 5.17
C VAL A 66 -42.61 26.08 4.06
N ILE A 67 -43.27 26.67 3.08
CA ILE A 67 -43.84 25.97 1.93
C ILE A 67 -43.05 26.35 0.70
N ILE A 68 -42.60 25.33 -0.03
CA ILE A 68 -41.86 25.48 -1.27
C ILE A 68 -42.51 24.63 -2.36
N GLN A 69 -42.29 25.04 -3.61
CA GLN A 69 -42.76 24.27 -4.76
C GLN A 69 -41.95 22.98 -4.87
N GLU A 70 -42.63 21.85 -5.07
CA GLU A 70 -41.95 20.57 -5.24
C GLU A 70 -41.18 20.58 -6.57
N HIS A 71 -39.87 20.82 -6.49
CA HIS A 71 -39.02 20.74 -7.66
C HIS A 71 -38.81 19.27 -8.02
N ASN A 72 -39.32 18.86 -9.19
CA ASN A 72 -39.02 17.54 -9.73
C ASN A 72 -37.51 17.44 -9.97
N ALA A 73 -36.79 16.82 -9.04
CA ALA A 73 -35.37 16.55 -9.19
C ALA A 73 -35.18 15.75 -10.49
N SER A 74 -34.49 16.36 -11.46
CA SER A 74 -34.17 15.72 -12.74
C SER A 74 -33.59 14.33 -12.47
N ARG A 75 -34.30 13.29 -12.94
CA ARG A 75 -33.81 11.91 -12.97
C ARG A 75 -32.61 11.84 -13.90
N ARG A 76 -31.42 12.26 -13.44
CA ARG A 76 -30.14 12.00 -14.10
C ARG A 76 -29.75 10.52 -13.95
N PHE A 77 -30.69 9.62 -14.22
CA PHE A 77 -30.53 8.18 -14.11
C PHE A 77 -29.38 7.68 -14.98
N SER A 78 -29.19 8.29 -16.17
CA SER A 78 -28.06 8.03 -17.05
C SER A 78 -26.71 8.28 -16.37
N LEU A 79 -26.58 9.39 -15.61
CA LEU A 79 -25.35 9.71 -14.88
C LEU A 79 -25.12 8.73 -13.73
N LYS A 80 -26.17 8.36 -12.98
CA LYS A 80 -26.08 7.35 -11.92
C LYS A 80 -25.61 5.99 -12.46
N MET A 81 -26.16 5.57 -13.60
CA MET A 81 -25.77 4.33 -14.28
C MET A 81 -24.36 4.38 -14.85
N LEU A 82 -23.96 5.51 -15.46
CA LEU A 82 -22.60 5.72 -15.94
C LEU A 82 -21.59 5.57 -14.80
N MET A 83 -21.84 6.21 -13.65
CA MET A 83 -20.98 6.11 -12.48
C MET A 83 -20.91 4.67 -11.93
N ALA A 84 -22.02 3.92 -11.94
CA ALA A 84 -22.02 2.51 -11.57
C ALA A 84 -21.17 1.65 -12.52
N LEU A 85 -21.25 1.88 -13.83
CA LEU A 85 -20.42 1.19 -14.82
C LEU A 85 -18.93 1.52 -14.67
N ILE A 86 -18.57 2.78 -14.42
CA ILE A 86 -17.19 3.19 -14.16
C ILE A 86 -16.69 2.50 -12.89
N THR A 87 -17.51 2.44 -11.83
CA THR A 87 -17.16 1.77 -10.58
C THR A 87 -16.97 0.26 -10.77
N LEU A 88 -17.77 -0.38 -11.61
CA LEU A 88 -17.58 -1.78 -11.99
C LEU A 88 -16.24 -1.97 -12.72
N ALA A 89 -15.88 -1.07 -13.63
CA ALA A 89 -14.61 -1.13 -14.33
C ALA A 89 -13.40 -0.95 -13.39
N THR A 90 -13.47 -0.03 -12.43
CA THR A 90 -12.40 0.16 -11.43
C THR A 90 -12.30 -1.01 -10.47
N LEU A 91 -13.41 -1.62 -10.05
CA LEU A 91 -13.42 -2.86 -9.27
C LEU A 91 -12.81 -4.03 -10.02
N LEU A 92 -13.11 -4.17 -11.31
CA LEU A 92 -12.49 -5.19 -12.16
C LEU A 92 -10.98 -4.96 -12.29
N TYR A 93 -10.55 -3.72 -12.49
CA TYR A 93 -9.14 -3.37 -12.61
C TYR A 93 -8.36 -3.70 -11.32
N VAL A 94 -8.81 -3.18 -10.18
CA VAL A 94 -8.15 -3.40 -8.88
C VAL A 94 -8.25 -4.86 -8.46
N GLY A 95 -9.43 -5.46 -8.60
CA GLY A 95 -9.67 -6.87 -8.29
C GLY A 95 -8.80 -7.80 -9.12
N TYR A 96 -8.67 -7.54 -10.42
CA TYR A 96 -7.83 -8.35 -11.30
C TYR A 96 -6.36 -8.25 -10.89
N GLY A 97 -5.86 -7.05 -10.59
CA GLY A 97 -4.49 -6.86 -10.10
C GLY A 97 -4.21 -7.66 -8.82
N TYR A 98 -5.15 -7.66 -7.88
CA TYR A 98 -5.03 -8.40 -6.62
C TYR A 98 -5.13 -9.92 -6.82
N VAL A 99 -6.16 -10.39 -7.53
CA VAL A 99 -6.50 -11.82 -7.68
C VAL A 99 -5.52 -12.55 -8.60
N SER A 100 -5.12 -11.93 -9.72
CA SER A 100 -4.11 -12.52 -10.61
C SER A 100 -2.78 -12.73 -9.88
N SER A 101 -2.41 -11.79 -9.02
CA SER A 101 -1.24 -11.88 -8.15
C SER A 101 -1.40 -12.93 -7.06
N TYR A 102 -2.56 -12.99 -6.40
CA TYR A 102 -2.82 -13.94 -5.31
C TYR A 102 -2.77 -15.40 -5.77
N PHE A 103 -3.38 -15.70 -6.93
CA PHE A 103 -3.51 -17.07 -7.45
C PHE A 103 -2.52 -17.45 -8.55
N ALA A 104 -1.60 -16.57 -8.94
CA ALA A 104 -0.68 -16.84 -10.05
C ALA A 104 -1.39 -17.20 -11.37
N ALA A 105 -2.61 -16.70 -11.55
CA ALA A 105 -3.52 -17.18 -12.58
C ALA A 105 -3.33 -16.42 -13.91
N ASN A 106 -3.41 -17.15 -15.03
CA ASN A 106 -3.43 -16.57 -16.38
C ASN A 106 -4.67 -15.70 -16.61
N SER A 107 -4.62 -14.77 -17.56
CA SER A 107 -5.57 -13.66 -17.69
C SER A 107 -7.05 -14.04 -17.70
N ILE A 108 -7.47 -15.07 -18.45
CA ILE A 108 -8.90 -15.44 -18.51
C ILE A 108 -9.39 -16.08 -17.21
N TYR A 109 -8.57 -16.95 -16.59
CA TYR A 109 -8.92 -17.64 -15.35
C TYR A 109 -8.86 -16.70 -14.15
N ALA A 110 -7.87 -15.80 -14.13
CA ALA A 110 -7.78 -14.72 -13.16
C ALA A 110 -8.99 -13.78 -13.24
N MET A 111 -9.49 -13.45 -14.44
CA MET A 111 -10.69 -12.64 -14.60
C MET A 111 -11.93 -13.34 -14.02
N TYR A 112 -12.11 -14.64 -14.30
CA TYR A 112 -13.21 -15.42 -13.71
C TYR A 112 -13.15 -15.44 -12.17
N LEU A 113 -11.97 -15.73 -11.62
CA LEU A 113 -11.75 -15.69 -10.17
C LEU A 113 -11.98 -14.29 -9.59
N THR A 114 -11.62 -13.23 -10.32
CA THR A 114 -11.83 -11.85 -9.90
C THR A 114 -13.32 -11.55 -9.74
N LEU A 115 -14.12 -11.97 -10.72
CA LEU A 115 -15.57 -11.82 -10.66
C LEU A 115 -16.13 -12.55 -9.43
N LEU A 116 -15.75 -13.81 -9.23
CA LEU A 116 -16.32 -14.68 -8.21
C LEU A 116 -15.88 -14.33 -6.78
N THR A 117 -14.58 -14.06 -6.60
CA THR A 117 -13.95 -13.96 -5.28
C THR A 117 -13.73 -12.53 -4.83
N PHE A 118 -13.91 -11.53 -5.70
CA PHE A 118 -13.74 -10.12 -5.34
C PHE A 118 -14.95 -9.26 -5.72
N VAL A 119 -15.32 -9.20 -7.02
CA VAL A 119 -16.39 -8.29 -7.49
C VAL A 119 -17.76 -8.67 -6.92
N ILE A 120 -18.18 -9.93 -7.03
CA ILE A 120 -19.47 -10.39 -6.47
C ILE A 120 -19.54 -10.13 -4.96
N PRO A 121 -18.52 -10.47 -4.14
CA PRO A 121 -18.48 -10.10 -2.73
C PRO A 121 -18.61 -8.59 -2.47
N VAL A 122 -17.90 -7.72 -3.19
CA VAL A 122 -18.06 -6.26 -3.03
C VAL A 122 -19.48 -5.81 -3.38
N PHE A 123 -20.05 -6.32 -4.47
CA PHE A 123 -21.45 -6.04 -4.83
C PHE A 123 -22.45 -6.63 -3.84
N ALA A 124 -22.13 -7.72 -3.14
CA ALA A 124 -22.96 -8.24 -2.06
C ALA A 124 -23.00 -7.27 -0.88
N VAL A 125 -21.88 -6.63 -0.55
CA VAL A 125 -21.85 -5.54 0.44
C VAL A 125 -22.73 -4.38 0.00
N PHE A 126 -22.55 -3.87 -1.22
CA PHE A 126 -23.36 -2.77 -1.74
C PHE A 126 -24.83 -3.11 -1.86
N GLY A 127 -25.15 -4.31 -2.34
CA GLY A 127 -26.52 -4.81 -2.45
C GLY A 127 -27.19 -4.94 -1.09
N SER A 128 -26.49 -5.43 -0.06
CA SER A 128 -27.03 -5.54 1.29
C SER A 128 -27.29 -4.17 1.94
N ARG A 129 -26.37 -3.23 1.75
CA ARG A 129 -26.50 -1.82 2.17
C ARG A 129 -27.73 -1.18 1.51
N GLU A 130 -27.86 -1.36 0.21
CA GLU A 130 -28.97 -0.80 -0.56
C GLU A 130 -30.30 -1.46 -0.21
N ALA A 131 -30.31 -2.78 0.05
CA ALA A 131 -31.47 -3.49 0.53
C ALA A 131 -31.93 -2.94 1.89
N GLY A 132 -31.00 -2.70 2.82
CA GLY A 132 -31.28 -2.04 4.10
C GLY A 132 -31.94 -0.68 3.90
N ARG A 133 -31.40 0.14 2.99
CA ARG A 133 -31.98 1.43 2.61
C ARG A 133 -33.39 1.28 2.04
N TYR A 134 -33.57 0.39 1.06
CA TYR A 134 -34.85 0.13 0.40
C TYR A 134 -35.93 -0.30 1.41
N PHE A 135 -35.62 -1.23 2.31
CA PHE A 135 -36.58 -1.68 3.33
C PHE A 135 -36.97 -0.56 4.30
N ALA A 136 -36.00 0.27 4.73
CA ALA A 136 -36.29 1.42 5.59
C ALA A 136 -37.14 2.47 4.89
N MET A 137 -36.84 2.81 3.63
CA MET A 137 -37.62 3.77 2.84
C MET A 137 -39.04 3.25 2.60
N ARG A 138 -39.20 1.98 2.22
CA ARG A 138 -40.50 1.36 2.00
C ARG A 138 -41.34 1.30 3.27
N ARG A 139 -40.73 0.98 4.42
CA ARG A 139 -41.40 0.99 5.73
C ARG A 139 -41.92 2.38 6.11
N ASN A 140 -41.25 3.43 5.63
CA ASN A 140 -41.59 4.82 5.88
C ASN A 140 -42.35 5.47 4.70
N ASN A 141 -42.94 4.68 3.80
CA ASN A 141 -43.73 5.13 2.64
C ASN A 141 -43.00 6.13 1.72
N MET A 142 -41.68 5.96 1.59
CA MET A 142 -40.86 6.81 0.73
C MET A 142 -40.50 6.09 -0.57
N GLU A 143 -40.41 6.87 -1.66
CA GLU A 143 -39.90 6.38 -2.92
C GLU A 143 -38.39 6.16 -2.86
N TYR A 144 -37.98 4.96 -3.26
CA TYR A 144 -36.57 4.59 -3.33
C TYR A 144 -35.85 5.34 -4.46
N SER A 145 -34.63 5.83 -4.17
CA SER A 145 -33.76 6.45 -5.18
C SER A 145 -32.45 5.70 -5.30
N PHE A 146 -32.08 5.35 -6.53
CA PHE A 146 -30.82 4.67 -6.81
C PHE A 146 -29.62 5.55 -6.39
N PRO A 147 -28.59 5.02 -5.72
CA PRO A 147 -27.46 5.82 -5.25
C PRO A 147 -26.52 6.20 -6.40
N ILE A 148 -25.55 7.07 -6.12
CA ILE A 148 -24.44 7.35 -7.02
C ILE A 148 -23.23 6.54 -6.53
N PHE A 149 -22.72 5.63 -7.35
CA PHE A 149 -21.49 4.89 -7.04
C PHE A 149 -20.26 5.78 -7.25
N VAL A 150 -19.25 5.61 -6.40
CA VAL A 150 -18.03 6.40 -6.46
C VAL A 150 -16.85 5.48 -6.84
N PRO A 151 -16.27 5.65 -8.04
CA PRO A 151 -15.12 4.85 -8.47
C PRO A 151 -13.84 5.33 -7.78
N ASP A 152 -12.93 4.39 -7.51
CA ASP A 152 -11.57 4.68 -7.04
C ASP A 152 -10.55 3.81 -7.80
N PRO A 153 -9.96 4.33 -8.88
CA PRO A 153 -9.02 3.57 -9.69
C PRO A 153 -7.62 3.42 -9.05
N ILE A 154 -7.32 4.17 -7.98
CA ILE A 154 -5.96 4.27 -7.41
C ILE A 154 -5.85 3.47 -6.10
N GLY A 155 -6.94 3.33 -5.35
CA GLY A 155 -6.98 2.59 -4.08
C GLY A 155 -7.72 1.26 -4.18
N MET A 156 -8.92 1.22 -3.61
CA MET A 156 -9.69 -0.01 -3.33
C MET A 156 -10.56 -0.47 -4.51
N GLY A 157 -10.66 0.31 -5.57
CA GLY A 157 -11.60 0.08 -6.68
C GLY A 157 -12.90 0.87 -6.52
N THR A 158 -13.26 1.28 -5.30
CA THR A 158 -14.47 2.08 -5.00
C THR A 158 -14.34 2.81 -3.67
N MET A 159 -14.98 3.99 -3.57
CA MET A 159 -15.18 4.72 -2.30
C MET A 159 -16.56 4.49 -1.69
N GLY A 160 -17.40 3.65 -2.32
CA GLY A 160 -18.76 3.38 -1.87
C GLY A 160 -19.83 4.08 -2.68
N THR A 161 -20.89 4.50 -1.99
CA THR A 161 -22.13 5.00 -2.60
C THR A 161 -22.64 6.23 -1.88
N ILE A 162 -23.01 7.26 -2.64
CA ILE A 162 -23.58 8.49 -2.10
C ILE A 162 -25.10 8.40 -2.17
N ASN A 163 -25.74 8.80 -1.07
CA ASN A 163 -27.18 8.95 -1.02
C ASN A 163 -27.60 10.26 -1.71
N ALA A 164 -28.33 10.13 -2.82
CA ALA A 164 -28.88 11.26 -3.56
C ALA A 164 -30.41 11.08 -3.64
N PRO A 165 -31.13 11.33 -2.52
CA PRO A 165 -32.56 11.11 -2.45
C PRO A 165 -33.28 12.10 -3.38
N THR A 166 -34.27 11.59 -4.12
CA THR A 166 -35.12 12.40 -5.00
C THR A 166 -36.30 13.02 -4.27
N VAL A 167 -36.64 12.49 -3.10
CA VAL A 167 -37.75 12.94 -2.25
C VAL A 167 -37.19 13.28 -0.87
N PRO A 168 -37.59 14.41 -0.26
CA PRO A 168 -37.16 14.77 1.09
C PRO A 168 -37.66 13.76 2.14
N TYR A 169 -36.91 13.63 3.25
CA TYR A 169 -37.29 12.73 4.34
C TYR A 169 -38.45 13.34 5.15
N PRO A 170 -39.57 12.62 5.38
CA PRO A 170 -40.75 13.17 6.06
C PRO A 170 -40.48 13.62 7.50
N ASN A 171 -39.66 12.87 8.24
CA ASN A 171 -39.34 13.14 9.63
C ASN A 171 -37.94 12.61 10.01
N LYS A 172 -37.45 13.04 11.17
CA LYS A 172 -36.16 12.62 11.72
C LYS A 172 -36.03 11.10 11.88
N LYS A 173 -37.12 10.41 12.25
CA LYS A 173 -37.11 8.95 12.46
C LYS A 173 -36.83 8.22 11.15
N SER A 174 -37.57 8.52 10.08
CA SER A 174 -37.39 7.91 8.76
C SER A 174 -35.98 8.13 8.22
N MET A 175 -35.44 9.33 8.44
CA MET A 175 -34.08 9.70 8.05
C MET A 175 -33.02 8.88 8.80
N ILE A 176 -33.14 8.78 10.14
CA ILE A 176 -32.22 8.00 10.97
C ILE A 176 -32.31 6.50 10.65
N GLU A 177 -33.52 5.94 10.56
CA GLU A 177 -33.71 4.53 10.25
C GLU A 177 -33.11 4.15 8.89
N THR A 178 -33.30 5.00 7.88
CA THR A 178 -32.76 4.77 6.52
C THR A 178 -31.24 4.74 6.52
N ALA A 179 -30.61 5.72 7.16
CA ALA A 179 -29.16 5.82 7.25
C ALA A 179 -28.56 4.64 8.04
N VAL A 180 -29.13 4.32 9.19
CA VAL A 180 -28.58 3.30 10.09
C VAL A 180 -28.75 1.90 9.52
N LEU A 181 -29.93 1.57 8.97
CA LEU A 181 -30.18 0.24 8.41
C LEU A 181 -29.31 -0.03 7.18
N SER A 182 -29.04 1.00 6.37
CA SER A 182 -28.11 0.97 5.24
C SER A 182 -26.69 0.59 5.71
N VAL A 183 -26.09 1.38 6.60
CA VAL A 183 -24.72 1.15 7.10
C VAL A 183 -24.61 -0.19 7.81
N PHE A 184 -25.56 -0.51 8.69
CA PHE A 184 -25.54 -1.73 9.49
C PHE A 184 -25.60 -2.99 8.62
N SER A 185 -26.47 -3.01 7.61
CA SER A 185 -26.60 -4.16 6.69
C SER A 185 -25.30 -4.39 5.92
N GLY A 186 -24.71 -3.32 5.37
CA GLY A 186 -23.42 -3.39 4.69
C GLY A 186 -22.29 -3.87 5.60
N PHE A 187 -22.24 -3.35 6.83
CA PHE A 187 -21.20 -3.69 7.80
C PHE A 187 -21.27 -5.16 8.24
N VAL A 188 -22.47 -5.68 8.52
CA VAL A 188 -22.67 -7.09 8.90
C VAL A 188 -22.26 -8.04 7.78
N VAL A 189 -22.68 -7.77 6.54
CA VAL A 189 -22.28 -8.60 5.39
C VAL A 189 -20.77 -8.53 5.15
N SER A 190 -20.18 -7.35 5.34
CA SER A 190 -18.72 -7.17 5.26
C SER A 190 -17.99 -8.05 6.27
N LEU A 191 -18.43 -8.07 7.53
CA LEU A 191 -17.86 -8.94 8.57
C LEU A 191 -18.01 -10.43 8.24
N LEU A 192 -19.15 -10.85 7.69
CA LEU A 192 -19.35 -12.23 7.22
C LEU A 192 -18.34 -12.61 6.13
N LEU A 193 -18.12 -11.73 5.15
CA LEU A 193 -17.13 -11.97 4.09
C LEU A 193 -15.69 -12.00 4.62
N VAL A 194 -15.36 -11.15 5.60
CA VAL A 194 -14.06 -11.20 6.27
C VAL A 194 -13.89 -12.52 7.03
N MET A 195 -14.93 -13.01 7.73
CA MET A 195 -14.86 -14.31 8.43
C MET A 195 -14.61 -15.45 7.44
N ILE A 196 -15.42 -15.51 6.39
CA ILE A 196 -15.35 -16.56 5.36
C ILE A 196 -13.99 -16.51 4.66
N GLY A 197 -13.60 -15.34 4.14
CA GLY A 197 -12.33 -15.17 3.45
C GLY A 197 -11.11 -15.31 4.37
N GLY A 198 -11.23 -14.93 5.64
CA GLY A 198 -10.17 -15.10 6.65
C GLY A 198 -9.88 -16.57 6.87
N TYR A 199 -10.93 -17.37 7.05
CA TYR A 199 -10.79 -18.83 7.11
C TYR A 199 -10.18 -19.43 5.84
N MET A 200 -10.60 -18.95 4.66
CA MET A 200 -9.99 -19.36 3.38
C MET A 200 -8.52 -18.94 3.28
N SER A 201 -8.12 -17.84 3.92
CA SER A 201 -6.72 -17.36 3.95
C SER A 201 -5.82 -18.30 4.76
N LEU A 202 -6.36 -18.96 5.79
CA LEU A 202 -5.62 -19.99 6.55
C LEU A 202 -5.38 -21.27 5.73
N MET A 203 -6.31 -21.59 4.82
CA MET A 203 -6.28 -22.81 4.00
C MET A 203 -5.55 -22.62 2.66
N GLY A 204 -5.72 -21.46 2.04
CA GLY A 204 -5.19 -21.13 0.72
C GLY A 204 -4.02 -20.17 0.85
N ARG A 205 -2.80 -20.69 0.76
CA ARG A 205 -1.59 -19.86 0.68
C ARG A 205 -1.50 -19.23 -0.72
N PRO A 206 -1.12 -17.95 -0.85
CA PRO A 206 -0.91 -17.33 -2.16
C PRO A 206 0.15 -18.11 -2.95
N THR A 207 -0.09 -18.34 -4.25
CA THR A 207 0.69 -19.29 -5.08
C THR A 207 1.87 -18.67 -5.83
N VAL A 208 2.00 -17.34 -5.86
CA VAL A 208 3.17 -16.66 -6.45
C VAL A 208 3.80 -15.64 -5.50
N GLU A 209 5.12 -15.66 -5.57
CA GLU A 209 6.08 -14.79 -4.91
C GLU A 209 6.14 -13.44 -5.63
N GLY A 210 5.70 -12.38 -4.96
CA GLY A 210 5.70 -11.04 -5.53
C GLY A 210 4.38 -10.69 -6.21
N ILE A 211 3.47 -10.15 -5.40
CA ILE A 211 2.30 -9.44 -5.91
C ILE A 211 2.81 -8.30 -6.80
N LYS A 212 2.39 -8.23 -8.07
CA LYS A 212 2.61 -7.05 -8.93
C LYS A 212 1.63 -5.91 -8.60
N SER A 213 1.24 -5.85 -7.34
CA SER A 213 0.63 -4.71 -6.68
C SER A 213 1.61 -4.39 -5.56
N PRO A 214 1.98 -3.11 -5.30
CA PRO A 214 2.81 -2.79 -4.14
C PRO A 214 2.23 -3.56 -2.96
N ILE A 215 3.03 -4.42 -2.31
CA ILE A 215 2.55 -5.24 -1.19
C ILE A 215 2.24 -4.25 -0.07
N LEU A 216 1.02 -3.75 -0.12
CA LEU A 216 0.38 -2.97 0.89
C LEU A 216 -0.31 -4.00 1.77
N LEU A 217 0.30 -4.30 2.92
CA LEU A 217 -0.43 -4.98 3.97
C LEU A 217 -1.70 -4.20 4.22
N VAL A 218 -2.79 -4.94 4.28
CA VAL A 218 -4.08 -4.40 4.61
C VAL A 218 -4.07 -4.12 6.11
N GLY A 219 -4.29 -2.86 6.49
CA GLY A 219 -4.40 -2.45 7.88
C GLY A 219 -5.53 -3.21 8.56
N SER A 220 -5.34 -3.56 9.83
CA SER A 220 -6.34 -4.31 10.61
C SER A 220 -7.24 -3.33 11.39
N PRO A 221 -8.54 -3.17 11.03
CA PRO A 221 -9.45 -2.40 11.85
C PRO A 221 -9.66 -3.08 13.20
N ILE A 222 -10.01 -2.31 14.24
CA ILE A 222 -10.20 -2.83 15.60
C ILE A 222 -11.25 -3.95 15.62
N VAL A 223 -12.28 -3.86 14.78
CA VAL A 223 -13.32 -4.90 14.67
C VAL A 223 -12.74 -6.26 14.27
N PHE A 224 -11.63 -6.30 13.53
CA PHE A 224 -10.98 -7.56 13.19
C PHE A 224 -10.32 -8.19 14.42
N GLN A 225 -9.70 -7.39 15.29
CA GLN A 225 -9.13 -7.90 16.53
C GLN A 225 -10.21 -8.43 17.48
N LEU A 226 -11.36 -7.74 17.53
CA LEU A 226 -12.49 -8.11 18.39
C LEU A 226 -13.25 -9.34 17.90
N VAL A 227 -13.43 -9.49 16.58
CA VAL A 227 -14.29 -10.52 16.00
C VAL A 227 -13.49 -11.73 15.50
N MET A 228 -12.23 -11.55 15.09
CA MET A 228 -11.51 -12.55 14.29
C MET A 228 -10.30 -13.20 14.98
N GLY A 229 -9.75 -12.65 16.09
CA GLY A 229 -8.59 -13.25 16.76
C GLY A 229 -7.45 -13.65 15.79
N SER A 230 -6.95 -14.89 15.91
CA SER A 230 -5.87 -15.48 15.10
C SER A 230 -6.26 -15.87 13.65
N ILE A 231 -7.48 -15.58 13.20
CA ILE A 231 -8.02 -16.06 11.91
C ILE A 231 -7.46 -15.27 10.72
N ILE A 232 -6.93 -14.07 10.95
CA ILE A 232 -6.27 -13.28 9.91
C ILE A 232 -4.78 -13.63 9.88
N PRO A 233 -4.21 -13.95 8.72
CA PRO A 233 -2.79 -14.23 8.59
C PRO A 233 -1.94 -13.07 9.14
N SER A 234 -0.90 -13.40 9.90
CA SER A 234 0.05 -12.41 10.46
C SER A 234 0.81 -11.63 9.38
N ASN A 235 0.82 -12.14 8.15
CA ASN A 235 1.40 -11.50 6.98
C ASN A 235 0.47 -10.48 6.31
N GLY A 236 -0.73 -10.22 6.85
CA GLY A 236 -1.68 -9.20 6.36
C GLY A 236 -2.17 -9.35 4.91
N ILE A 237 -1.93 -10.50 4.28
CA ILE A 237 -2.43 -10.83 2.94
C ILE A 237 -3.74 -11.60 3.10
N LEU A 238 -4.83 -11.02 2.60
CA LEU A 238 -6.17 -11.59 2.71
C LEU A 238 -6.54 -12.38 1.46
N TYR A 239 -7.24 -13.50 1.61
CA TYR A 239 -7.94 -14.12 0.49
C TYR A 239 -8.88 -13.09 -0.16
N PRO A 240 -9.08 -13.08 -1.49
CA PRO A 240 -9.82 -12.01 -2.17
C PRO A 240 -11.22 -11.73 -1.61
N VAL A 241 -11.91 -12.75 -1.10
CA VAL A 241 -13.22 -12.59 -0.44
C VAL A 241 -13.11 -11.79 0.86
N ALA A 242 -12.06 -12.03 1.66
CA ALA A 242 -11.80 -11.25 2.86
C ALA A 242 -11.33 -9.84 2.52
N TYR A 243 -10.56 -9.66 1.44
CA TYR A 243 -10.19 -8.34 0.96
C TYR A 243 -11.42 -7.53 0.54
N ALA A 244 -12.37 -8.14 -0.17
CA ALA A 244 -13.66 -7.51 -0.48
C ALA A 244 -14.48 -7.15 0.77
N GLY A 245 -14.54 -8.05 1.76
CA GLY A 245 -15.18 -7.76 3.04
C GLY A 245 -14.48 -6.62 3.81
N TRP A 246 -13.15 -6.55 3.76
CA TRP A 246 -12.38 -5.46 4.35
C TRP A 246 -12.70 -4.11 3.70
N ILE A 247 -12.78 -4.05 2.37
CA ILE A 247 -13.25 -2.85 1.64
C ILE A 247 -14.64 -2.46 2.14
N GLY A 248 -15.55 -3.44 2.31
CA GLY A 248 -16.88 -3.20 2.80
C GLY A 248 -16.93 -2.59 4.21
N VAL A 249 -16.11 -3.07 5.15
CA VAL A 249 -15.98 -2.51 6.50
C VAL A 249 -15.53 -1.04 6.43
N ILE A 250 -14.53 -0.76 5.60
CA ILE A 250 -14.00 0.60 5.42
C ILE A 250 -15.06 1.53 4.81
N VAL A 251 -15.70 1.12 3.71
CA VAL A 251 -16.73 1.93 3.05
C VAL A 251 -17.90 2.20 3.98
N SER A 252 -18.40 1.18 4.69
CA SER A 252 -19.46 1.36 5.69
C SER A 252 -19.04 2.35 6.80
N SER A 253 -17.78 2.32 7.21
CA SER A 253 -17.26 3.24 8.23
C SER A 253 -17.15 4.67 7.72
N PHE A 254 -16.80 4.88 6.45
CA PHE A 254 -16.80 6.22 5.85
C PHE A 254 -18.19 6.77 5.66
N ASP A 255 -19.10 5.96 5.15
CA ASP A 255 -20.50 6.36 4.97
C ASP A 255 -21.16 6.70 6.32
N ALA A 256 -20.65 6.18 7.44
CA ALA A 256 -21.11 6.49 8.79
C ALA A 256 -20.52 7.79 9.38
N LEU A 257 -19.60 8.48 8.70
CA LEU A 257 -19.05 9.76 9.17
C LEU A 257 -20.13 10.85 9.22
N PRO A 258 -20.17 11.69 10.27
CA PRO A 258 -21.18 12.74 10.43
C PRO A 258 -20.85 13.96 9.57
N ILE A 259 -20.95 13.82 8.24
CA ILE A 259 -20.57 14.84 7.27
C ILE A 259 -21.44 14.80 6.00
N GLY A 260 -21.90 15.97 5.56
CA GLY A 260 -22.60 16.15 4.29
C GLY A 260 -23.78 15.20 4.07
N TYR A 261 -23.84 14.60 2.88
CA TYR A 261 -24.88 13.66 2.45
C TYR A 261 -24.51 12.18 2.67
N LEU A 262 -23.45 11.90 3.43
CA LEU A 262 -23.19 10.53 3.90
C LEU A 262 -24.27 10.10 4.89
N ASP A 263 -24.42 8.80 5.11
CA ASP A 263 -25.46 8.27 6.01
C ASP A 263 -25.27 8.80 7.45
N GLY A 264 -24.03 8.91 7.93
CA GLY A 264 -23.74 9.57 9.20
C GLY A 264 -24.11 11.06 9.22
N GLY A 265 -23.93 11.75 8.08
CA GLY A 265 -24.38 13.12 7.87
C GLY A 265 -25.90 13.25 8.03
N LEU A 266 -26.67 12.32 7.46
CA LEU A 266 -28.13 12.27 7.61
C LEU A 266 -28.56 12.13 9.07
N VAL A 267 -27.92 11.23 9.81
CA VAL A 267 -28.18 11.04 11.24
C VAL A 267 -27.82 12.28 12.04
N SER A 268 -26.67 12.90 11.76
CA SER A 268 -26.24 14.11 12.44
C SER A 268 -27.20 15.29 12.20
N SER A 269 -27.67 15.46 10.96
CA SER A 269 -28.69 16.47 10.61
C SER A 269 -30.03 16.20 11.29
N ALA A 270 -30.48 14.95 11.34
CA ALA A 270 -31.72 14.60 12.03
C ALA A 270 -31.65 14.83 13.54
N LEU A 271 -30.49 14.62 14.17
CA LEU A 271 -30.32 14.79 15.62
C LEU A 271 -30.07 16.24 16.04
N LEU A 272 -29.23 16.98 15.30
CA LEU A 272 -28.72 18.28 15.71
C LEU A 272 -29.29 19.45 14.89
N GLY A 273 -30.05 19.18 13.82
CA GLY A 273 -30.55 20.19 12.90
C GLY A 273 -29.42 21.06 12.37
N LYS A 274 -29.59 22.39 12.44
CA LYS A 274 -28.57 23.38 12.01
C LYS A 274 -27.19 23.21 12.64
N ASN A 275 -27.10 22.61 13.82
CA ASN A 275 -25.84 22.41 14.52
C ASN A 275 -25.04 21.19 13.99
N SER A 276 -25.61 20.38 13.10
CA SER A 276 -24.89 19.25 12.48
C SER A 276 -23.64 19.70 11.70
N ILE A 277 -23.62 20.95 11.24
CA ILE A 277 -22.46 21.54 10.56
C ILE A 277 -21.19 21.51 11.41
N TYR A 278 -21.29 21.61 12.73
CA TYR A 278 -20.12 21.54 13.62
C TYR A 278 -19.52 20.13 13.64
N LEU A 279 -20.35 19.09 13.54
CA LEU A 279 -19.86 17.71 13.38
C LEU A 279 -19.26 17.47 12.01
N SER A 280 -19.82 18.09 10.95
CA SER A 280 -19.20 18.06 9.63
C SER A 280 -17.79 18.68 9.67
N TYR A 281 -17.62 19.85 10.30
CA TYR A 281 -16.30 20.46 10.45
C TYR A 281 -15.34 19.60 11.28
N ALA A 282 -15.81 19.00 12.37
CA ALA A 282 -15.01 18.08 13.16
C ALA A 282 -14.54 16.87 12.32
N SER A 283 -15.43 16.31 11.50
CA SER A 283 -15.10 15.21 10.57
C SER A 283 -14.08 15.64 9.51
N ILE A 284 -14.20 16.85 8.96
CA ILE A 284 -13.20 17.41 8.02
C ILE A 284 -11.83 17.49 8.69
N ILE A 285 -11.75 18.06 9.89
CA ILE A 285 -10.50 18.19 10.63
C ILE A 285 -9.91 16.81 10.92
N ALA A 286 -10.74 15.83 11.31
CA ALA A 286 -10.31 14.46 11.53
C ALA A 286 -9.76 13.82 10.24
N ILE A 287 -10.43 13.98 9.10
CA ILE A 287 -9.96 13.46 7.80
C ILE A 287 -8.65 14.15 7.38
N ILE A 288 -8.50 15.47 7.60
CA ILE A 288 -7.24 16.17 7.35
C ILE A 288 -6.12 15.58 8.23
N GLY A 289 -6.40 15.37 9.52
CA GLY A 289 -5.45 14.74 10.45
C GLY A 289 -5.06 13.32 10.00
N LEU A 290 -6.02 12.52 9.55
CA LEU A 290 -5.77 11.19 8.98
C LEU A 290 -4.98 11.28 7.67
N SER A 291 -5.21 12.31 6.86
CA SER A 291 -4.50 12.54 5.59
C SER A 291 -3.02 12.83 5.78
N ILE A 292 -2.61 13.32 6.96
CA ILE A 292 -1.18 13.46 7.31
C ILE A 292 -0.52 12.07 7.42
N LEU A 293 -1.25 11.07 7.94
CA LEU A 293 -0.76 9.70 8.07
C LEU A 293 -0.86 8.92 6.75
N TYR A 294 -1.95 9.14 6.00
CA TYR A 294 -2.21 8.47 4.74
C TYR A 294 -2.83 9.45 3.72
N PRO A 295 -2.03 10.06 2.83
CA PRO A 295 -2.48 11.15 1.95
C PRO A 295 -3.68 10.84 1.07
N SER A 296 -3.93 9.57 0.73
CA SER A 296 -5.08 9.17 -0.09
C SER A 296 -6.43 9.49 0.56
N TRP A 297 -6.48 9.74 1.88
CA TRP A 297 -7.69 10.22 2.54
C TRP A 297 -8.19 11.57 2.05
N LEU A 298 -7.33 12.39 1.43
CA LEU A 298 -7.73 13.67 0.84
C LEU A 298 -8.80 13.50 -0.24
N ILE A 299 -8.91 12.33 -0.87
CA ILE A 299 -9.94 12.09 -1.88
C ILE A 299 -11.36 12.24 -1.29
N ILE A 300 -11.55 11.83 -0.02
CA ILE A 300 -12.83 11.97 0.69
C ILE A 300 -13.17 13.46 0.87
N LEU A 301 -12.19 14.30 1.19
CA LEU A 301 -12.41 15.74 1.31
C LEU A 301 -12.85 16.37 -0.01
N VAL A 302 -12.19 16.00 -1.12
CA VAL A 302 -12.58 16.47 -2.46
C VAL A 302 -14.03 16.09 -2.74
N PHE A 303 -14.43 14.85 -2.43
CA PHE A 303 -15.81 14.41 -2.62
C PHE A 303 -16.80 15.19 -1.75
N VAL A 304 -16.50 15.38 -0.46
CA VAL A 304 -17.37 16.16 0.44
C VAL A 304 -17.53 17.60 -0.05
N LEU A 305 -16.48 18.22 -0.56
CA LEU A 305 -16.54 19.60 -1.09
C LEU A 305 -17.45 19.71 -2.32
N ILE A 306 -17.48 18.68 -3.19
CA ILE A 306 -18.35 18.65 -4.38
C ILE A 306 -19.82 18.50 -3.97
N ILE A 307 -20.11 17.65 -2.98
CA ILE A 307 -21.48 17.30 -2.59
C ILE A 307 -22.08 18.35 -1.63
N GLY A 308 -21.25 18.92 -0.77
CA GLY A 308 -21.65 19.89 0.25
C GLY A 308 -21.41 19.36 1.67
N ILE A 309 -20.98 20.28 2.55
CA ILE A 309 -20.62 20.00 3.94
C ILE A 309 -21.86 19.88 4.84
N ARG A 310 -22.95 20.56 4.47
CA ARG A 310 -24.23 20.50 5.19
C ARG A 310 -25.08 19.36 4.64
N GLY A 311 -25.55 18.49 5.53
CA GLY A 311 -26.51 17.46 5.18
C GLY A 311 -27.92 18.02 4.97
N PRO A 312 -28.83 17.25 4.36
CA PRO A 312 -30.21 17.67 4.13
C PRO A 312 -30.98 17.79 5.45
N GLU A 313 -32.05 18.59 5.45
CA GLU A 313 -32.96 18.74 6.59
C GLU A 313 -34.23 17.88 6.36
N PRO A 314 -34.75 17.20 7.41
CA PRO A 314 -36.05 16.52 7.32
C PRO A 314 -37.18 17.55 7.26
N MET A 315 -38.31 17.17 6.66
CA MET A 315 -39.49 18.04 6.53
C MET A 315 -40.08 18.39 7.91
N ASN A 316 -40.26 17.40 8.77
CA ASN A 316 -40.50 17.63 10.19
C ASN A 316 -39.18 17.66 10.97
N ASN A 317 -38.66 18.87 11.23
CA ASN A 317 -37.43 19.07 12.00
C ASN A 317 -37.66 19.53 13.45
N VAL A 318 -38.91 19.75 13.87
CA VAL A 318 -39.25 20.23 15.22
C VAL A 318 -39.44 19.06 16.19
N SER A 319 -39.98 17.93 15.71
CA SER A 319 -40.20 16.71 16.50
C SER A 319 -38.96 16.26 17.30
N ARG A 320 -39.19 15.82 18.54
CA ARG A 320 -38.11 15.35 19.43
C ARG A 320 -37.65 13.96 19.01
N THR A 321 -36.33 13.76 19.00
CA THR A 321 -35.75 12.45 18.68
C THR A 321 -35.94 11.50 19.86
N LYS A 322 -36.65 10.39 19.62
CA LYS A 322 -36.87 9.32 20.61
C LYS A 322 -35.53 8.71 21.03
N ALA A 323 -35.47 8.13 22.23
CA ALA A 323 -34.26 7.49 22.77
C ALA A 323 -33.69 6.41 21.84
N SER A 324 -34.55 5.68 21.13
CA SER A 324 -34.16 4.70 20.11
C SER A 324 -33.36 5.34 18.96
N GLY A 325 -33.73 6.53 18.49
CA GLY A 325 -32.99 7.24 17.46
C GLY A 325 -31.59 7.67 17.91
N LYS A 326 -31.45 8.06 19.18
CA LYS A 326 -30.13 8.37 19.77
C LYS A 326 -29.25 7.13 19.92
N ALA A 327 -29.82 5.99 20.32
CA ALA A 327 -29.11 4.72 20.40
C ALA A 327 -28.61 4.27 19.02
N LEU A 328 -29.43 4.43 17.97
CA LEU A 328 -29.03 4.12 16.59
C LEU A 328 -27.87 5.02 16.11
N ALA A 329 -27.90 6.31 16.45
CA ALA A 329 -26.80 7.21 16.12
C ALA A 329 -25.49 6.83 16.83
N LEU A 330 -25.58 6.43 18.10
CA LEU A 330 -24.42 5.94 18.85
C LEU A 330 -23.84 4.66 18.23
N SER A 331 -24.70 3.77 17.72
CA SER A 331 -24.25 2.56 17.02
C SER A 331 -23.45 2.87 15.74
N LEU A 332 -23.81 3.91 14.99
CA LEU A 332 -23.03 4.34 13.83
C LEU A 332 -21.67 4.91 14.23
N MET A 333 -21.62 5.70 15.30
CA MET A 333 -20.36 6.22 15.82
C MET A 333 -19.43 5.10 16.28
N LEU A 334 -20.00 4.02 16.84
CA LEU A 334 -19.24 2.82 17.19
C LEU A 334 -18.71 2.11 15.94
N ILE A 335 -19.50 1.98 14.86
CA ILE A 335 -19.06 1.44 13.57
C ILE A 335 -17.87 2.24 13.01
N VAL A 336 -17.94 3.57 13.02
CA VAL A 336 -16.81 4.44 12.63
C VAL A 336 -15.58 4.10 13.46
N LEU A 337 -15.71 4.04 14.78
CA LEU A 337 -14.57 3.83 15.68
C LEU A 337 -13.90 2.46 15.47
N ILE A 338 -14.69 1.40 15.29
CA ILE A 338 -14.15 0.04 15.18
C ILE A 338 -13.71 -0.33 13.76
N GLY A 339 -14.27 0.33 12.73
CA GLY A 339 -14.04 0.00 11.33
C GLY A 339 -13.12 0.95 10.58
N LEU A 340 -12.93 2.19 11.06
CA LEU A 340 -12.04 3.15 10.42
C LEU A 340 -10.57 2.83 10.72
N ILE A 341 -9.73 2.87 9.68
CA ILE A 341 -8.31 2.51 9.75
C ILE A 341 -7.48 3.73 9.37
N PRO A 342 -6.57 4.23 10.23
CA PRO A 342 -5.77 5.39 9.89
C PRO A 342 -4.88 5.19 8.66
N THR A 343 -4.31 4.00 8.53
CA THR A 343 -3.39 3.59 7.46
C THR A 343 -3.89 2.26 6.88
N PRO A 344 -4.79 2.28 5.86
CA PRO A 344 -5.36 1.07 5.28
C PRO A 344 -4.34 0.18 4.60
N PHE A 345 -3.23 0.77 4.18
CA PHE A 345 -2.27 0.16 3.29
C PHE A 345 -0.86 0.46 3.82
N HIS A 346 -0.07 -0.58 4.10
CA HIS A 346 1.31 -0.44 4.57
C HIS A 346 2.29 -1.15 3.66
N ALA A 347 3.27 -0.44 3.10
CA ALA A 347 4.39 -1.10 2.43
C ALA A 347 5.32 -1.73 3.47
N ILE A 348 5.49 -3.06 3.45
CA ILE A 348 6.59 -3.71 4.18
C ILE A 348 7.81 -3.81 3.27
N SER A 349 8.91 -3.22 3.71
CA SER A 349 10.23 -3.55 3.19
C SER A 349 10.60 -4.95 3.72
N PRO A 350 10.81 -5.97 2.87
CA PRO A 350 11.22 -7.28 3.35
C PRO A 350 12.61 -7.14 3.96
N GLN A 351 12.74 -7.68 5.16
CA GLN A 351 13.97 -7.67 5.93
C GLN A 351 14.74 -8.93 5.57
N PHE A 352 15.68 -8.80 4.65
CA PHE A 352 16.61 -9.89 4.33
C PHE A 352 18.04 -9.40 4.38
N SER A 353 18.97 -10.29 4.70
CA SER A 353 20.40 -10.04 4.60
C SER A 353 21.01 -10.92 3.52
N VAL A 354 21.97 -10.37 2.79
CA VAL A 354 22.82 -11.13 1.88
C VAL A 354 24.20 -11.19 2.51
N ASP A 355 24.61 -12.39 2.90
CA ASP A 355 25.99 -12.68 3.28
C ASP A 355 26.73 -13.20 2.05
N TYR A 356 27.78 -12.46 1.65
CA TYR A 356 28.63 -12.76 0.51
C TYR A 356 30.06 -12.94 1.03
N GLY A 357 30.61 -14.15 0.95
CA GLY A 357 31.89 -14.47 1.59
C GLY A 357 33.05 -13.60 1.08
N GLN A 358 33.26 -13.54 -0.23
CA GLN A 358 34.29 -12.72 -0.88
C GLN A 358 33.68 -11.88 -2.01
N ASN A 359 34.18 -10.66 -2.15
CA ASN A 359 33.73 -9.72 -3.19
C ASN A 359 34.84 -9.28 -4.16
N ASN A 360 36.08 -9.69 -3.92
CA ASN A 360 37.21 -9.44 -4.81
C ASN A 360 37.67 -10.77 -5.40
N PHE A 361 37.84 -10.82 -6.72
CA PHE A 361 38.31 -12.01 -7.42
C PHE A 361 39.46 -11.66 -8.37
N ILE A 362 40.30 -12.65 -8.65
CA ILE A 362 41.47 -12.50 -9.52
C ILE A 362 41.30 -13.41 -10.71
N VAL A 363 41.58 -12.87 -11.89
CA VAL A 363 41.72 -13.63 -13.11
C VAL A 363 43.11 -13.38 -13.66
N THR A 364 43.91 -14.43 -13.78
CA THR A 364 45.28 -14.36 -14.30
C THR A 364 45.36 -15.06 -15.64
N SER A 365 46.12 -14.50 -16.58
CA SER A 365 46.43 -15.16 -17.85
C SER A 365 47.78 -14.73 -18.40
N SER A 366 48.40 -15.60 -19.18
CA SER A 366 49.60 -15.28 -19.96
C SER A 366 49.28 -14.60 -21.30
N SER A 367 48.00 -14.47 -21.66
CA SER A 367 47.50 -13.78 -22.86
C SER A 367 46.55 -12.65 -22.52
N SER A 368 46.49 -11.63 -23.39
CA SER A 368 45.55 -10.50 -23.25
C SER A 368 44.09 -10.90 -23.31
N ASN A 369 43.77 -12.02 -23.95
CA ASN A 369 42.41 -12.57 -24.01
C ASN A 369 42.19 -13.62 -22.91
N VAL A 370 41.07 -13.50 -22.23
CA VAL A 370 40.70 -14.36 -21.10
C VAL A 370 39.23 -14.72 -21.16
N SER A 371 38.95 -15.99 -20.84
CA SER A 371 37.62 -16.48 -20.48
C SER A 371 37.75 -17.24 -19.17
N ALA A 372 37.04 -16.78 -18.14
CA ALA A 372 37.09 -17.35 -16.80
C ALA A 372 35.70 -17.50 -16.20
N ASN A 373 35.47 -18.64 -15.54
CA ASN A 373 34.24 -18.89 -14.79
C ASN A 373 34.53 -18.68 -13.30
N ILE A 374 33.97 -17.63 -12.73
CA ILE A 374 34.15 -17.28 -11.33
C ILE A 374 32.96 -17.82 -10.55
N MET A 375 33.24 -18.61 -9.51
CA MET A 375 32.20 -19.14 -8.63
C MET A 375 32.10 -18.32 -7.36
N MET A 376 30.87 -18.01 -6.97
CA MET A 376 30.58 -17.29 -5.74
C MET A 376 29.39 -17.91 -5.02
N MET A 377 29.44 -17.89 -3.69
CA MET A 377 28.37 -18.37 -2.82
C MET A 377 27.69 -17.20 -2.14
N LEU A 378 26.37 -17.12 -2.27
CA LEU A 378 25.53 -16.17 -1.57
C LEU A 378 24.64 -16.88 -0.59
N ASN A 379 24.68 -16.47 0.67
CA ASN A 379 23.74 -16.93 1.67
C ASN A 379 22.71 -15.84 1.95
N ILE A 380 21.44 -16.14 1.69
CA ILE A 380 20.34 -15.18 1.86
C ILE A 380 19.51 -15.64 3.04
N THR A 381 19.38 -14.77 4.05
CA THR A 381 18.60 -15.03 5.26
C THR A 381 17.38 -14.12 5.29
N ASN A 382 16.21 -14.71 5.49
CA ASN A 382 14.95 -14.00 5.61
C ASN A 382 14.65 -13.71 7.09
N TYR A 383 14.72 -12.44 7.50
CA TYR A 383 14.26 -11.99 8.82
C TYR A 383 12.83 -11.46 8.81
N GLY A 384 12.20 -11.40 7.64
CA GLY A 384 10.82 -10.94 7.47
C GLY A 384 9.79 -12.00 7.88
N ASN A 385 8.56 -11.54 8.08
CA ASN A 385 7.42 -12.38 8.46
C ASN A 385 6.73 -13.04 7.25
N SER A 386 7.32 -12.98 6.07
CA SER A 386 6.75 -13.53 4.83
C SER A 386 7.84 -14.17 3.98
N PRO A 387 7.53 -15.23 3.21
CA PRO A 387 8.52 -15.87 2.35
C PRO A 387 9.04 -14.90 1.29
N ILE A 388 10.33 -15.00 0.98
CA ILE A 388 11.00 -14.15 -0.01
C ILE A 388 11.62 -15.01 -1.12
N THR A 389 11.76 -14.39 -2.29
CA THR A 389 12.31 -15.05 -3.48
C THR A 389 13.33 -14.14 -4.10
N PRO A 390 14.62 -14.45 -3.91
CA PRO A 390 15.66 -13.60 -4.45
C PRO A 390 15.78 -13.80 -5.95
N ALA A 391 15.84 -12.70 -6.66
CA ALA A 391 16.31 -12.61 -8.03
C ALA A 391 17.63 -11.83 -8.05
N PHE A 392 18.40 -12.03 -9.12
CA PHE A 392 19.79 -11.58 -9.19
C PHE A 392 19.99 -10.80 -10.49
N SER A 393 20.62 -9.63 -10.39
CA SER A 393 21.06 -8.86 -11.53
C SER A 393 22.45 -8.30 -11.30
N ILE A 394 23.23 -8.20 -12.36
CA ILE A 394 24.58 -7.64 -12.33
C ILE A 394 24.71 -6.52 -13.36
N SER A 395 25.34 -5.43 -12.96
CA SER A 395 25.58 -4.25 -13.81
C SER A 395 27.03 -3.78 -13.66
N PRO A 396 27.79 -3.54 -14.74
CA PRO A 396 27.46 -3.76 -16.15
C PRO A 396 27.14 -5.22 -16.49
N ASN A 397 26.52 -5.47 -17.64
CA ASN A 397 26.07 -6.82 -18.01
C ASN A 397 27.23 -7.83 -18.02
N LEU A 398 27.11 -8.86 -17.18
CA LEU A 398 28.03 -9.99 -17.07
C LEU A 398 27.17 -11.26 -17.05
N PRO A 399 27.37 -12.23 -17.96
CA PRO A 399 26.55 -13.44 -17.97
C PRO A 399 26.68 -14.24 -16.67
N ILE A 400 25.54 -14.55 -16.05
CA ILE A 400 25.46 -15.32 -14.80
C ILE A 400 24.70 -16.64 -15.00
N ASN A 401 25.21 -17.71 -14.43
CA ASN A 401 24.56 -19.02 -14.35
C ASN A 401 24.35 -19.40 -12.89
N ILE A 402 23.12 -19.75 -12.52
CA ILE A 402 22.77 -20.12 -11.14
C ILE A 402 22.43 -21.62 -11.14
N THR A 403 23.08 -22.40 -10.28
CA THR A 403 22.96 -23.88 -10.32
C THR A 403 21.61 -24.39 -9.81
N SER A 404 20.92 -23.63 -8.97
CA SER A 404 19.56 -23.94 -8.49
C SER A 404 18.55 -22.87 -8.91
N LYS A 405 17.39 -23.30 -9.40
CA LYS A 405 16.27 -22.38 -9.64
C LYS A 405 15.93 -21.64 -8.33
N PRO A 406 15.86 -20.29 -8.33
CA PRO A 406 15.38 -19.56 -7.17
C PRO A 406 14.00 -20.03 -6.76
N GLY A 407 13.82 -20.28 -5.47
CA GLY A 407 12.55 -20.67 -4.86
C GLY A 407 12.46 -20.07 -3.45
N PRO A 408 11.32 -20.24 -2.77
CA PRO A 408 11.00 -19.46 -1.58
C PRO A 408 11.95 -19.74 -0.43
N ILE A 409 12.28 -18.69 0.32
CA ILE A 409 12.95 -18.75 1.61
C ILE A 409 11.94 -18.34 2.68
N GLU A 410 11.53 -19.30 3.51
CA GLU A 410 10.56 -19.07 4.58
C GLU A 410 11.11 -18.12 5.66
N PRO A 411 10.25 -17.48 6.47
CA PRO A 411 10.67 -16.67 7.62
C PRO A 411 11.67 -17.40 8.52
N LEU A 412 12.73 -16.69 8.91
CA LEU A 412 13.83 -17.19 9.75
C LEU A 412 14.65 -18.34 9.13
N GLN A 413 14.48 -18.61 7.82
CA GLN A 413 15.33 -19.55 7.10
C GLN A 413 16.41 -18.85 6.28
N ALA A 414 17.46 -19.60 5.99
CA ALA A 414 18.54 -19.18 5.10
C ALA A 414 18.70 -20.18 3.96
N LYS A 415 19.02 -19.67 2.77
CA LYS A 415 19.29 -20.50 1.59
C LYS A 415 20.53 -19.99 0.87
N SER A 416 21.37 -20.93 0.47
CA SER A 416 22.61 -20.64 -0.25
C SER A 416 22.43 -20.82 -1.76
N TYR A 417 22.98 -19.88 -2.53
CA TYR A 417 22.98 -19.87 -3.99
C TYR A 417 24.41 -19.85 -4.51
N GLU A 418 24.72 -20.80 -5.39
CA GLU A 418 25.97 -20.79 -6.15
C GLU A 418 25.73 -20.04 -7.46
N ILE A 419 26.45 -18.93 -7.64
CA ILE A 419 26.39 -18.09 -8.83
C ILE A 419 27.71 -18.22 -9.56
N ARG A 420 27.64 -18.53 -10.85
CA ARG A 420 28.80 -18.60 -11.76
C ARG A 420 28.78 -17.39 -12.67
N LEU A 421 29.81 -16.57 -12.59
CA LEU A 421 30.01 -15.40 -13.45
C LEU A 421 30.95 -15.79 -14.59
N ASN A 422 30.51 -15.61 -15.84
CA ASN A 422 31.34 -15.89 -17.00
C ASN A 422 31.99 -14.59 -17.46
N PHE A 423 33.27 -14.40 -17.10
CA PHE A 423 34.03 -13.21 -17.42
C PHE A 423 34.86 -13.41 -18.69
N THR A 424 34.68 -12.50 -19.65
CA THR A 424 35.47 -12.46 -20.89
C THR A 424 35.98 -11.05 -21.13
N SER A 425 37.29 -10.88 -21.30
CA SER A 425 37.91 -9.60 -21.62
C SER A 425 39.18 -9.78 -22.46
N ASN A 426 39.53 -8.73 -23.21
CA ASN A 426 40.74 -8.64 -24.05
C ASN A 426 41.76 -7.63 -23.51
N THR A 427 41.45 -6.94 -22.41
CA THR A 427 42.29 -5.90 -21.82
C THR A 427 42.46 -6.15 -20.32
N PRO A 428 43.71 -6.24 -19.81
CA PRO A 428 43.98 -6.28 -18.37
C PRO A 428 43.47 -5.01 -17.67
N GLY A 429 42.97 -5.15 -16.44
CA GLY A 429 42.34 -4.05 -15.72
C GLY A 429 41.54 -4.46 -14.49
N LEU A 430 41.05 -3.44 -13.78
CA LEU A 430 40.09 -3.57 -12.69
C LEU A 430 38.67 -3.38 -13.23
N TYR A 431 37.83 -4.40 -13.04
CA TYR A 431 36.43 -4.37 -13.44
C TYR A 431 35.52 -4.40 -12.22
N ASN A 432 34.77 -3.32 -12.01
CA ASN A 432 33.82 -3.23 -10.91
C ASN A 432 32.40 -3.51 -11.42
N TYR A 433 31.76 -4.51 -10.82
CA TYR A 433 30.38 -4.87 -11.07
C TYR A 433 29.55 -4.61 -9.82
N LYS A 434 28.33 -4.14 -9.99
CA LYS A 434 27.32 -4.03 -8.94
C LYS A 434 26.39 -5.22 -9.07
N MET A 435 26.44 -6.10 -8.08
CA MET A 435 25.51 -7.21 -7.95
C MET A 435 24.36 -6.77 -7.07
N GLU A 436 23.15 -6.93 -7.58
CA GLU A 436 21.91 -6.58 -6.89
C GLU A 436 21.07 -7.84 -6.73
N VAL A 437 20.81 -8.18 -5.47
CA VAL A 437 19.84 -9.18 -5.06
C VAL A 437 18.56 -8.43 -4.80
N TYR A 438 17.53 -8.65 -5.61
CA TYR A 438 16.25 -8.00 -5.42
C TYR A 438 15.16 -9.03 -5.18
N THR A 439 14.25 -8.65 -4.30
CA THR A 439 12.98 -9.34 -4.08
C THR A 439 11.88 -8.45 -4.66
N ALA A 440 10.62 -8.87 -4.61
CA ALA A 440 9.50 -8.06 -5.10
C ALA A 440 9.39 -6.67 -4.43
N THR A 441 9.97 -6.49 -3.24
CA THR A 441 9.71 -5.32 -2.39
C THR A 441 10.96 -4.66 -1.80
N SER A 442 12.16 -5.26 -1.87
CA SER A 442 13.42 -4.56 -1.60
C SER A 442 14.60 -5.17 -2.35
N SER A 443 15.67 -4.39 -2.47
CA SER A 443 16.92 -4.83 -3.07
C SER A 443 18.12 -4.55 -2.16
N TYR A 444 19.11 -5.42 -2.28
CA TYR A 444 20.39 -5.31 -1.62
C TYR A 444 21.48 -5.36 -2.69
N ALA A 445 22.33 -4.34 -2.74
CA ALA A 445 23.40 -4.27 -3.72
C ALA A 445 24.77 -4.22 -3.05
N TYR A 446 25.73 -4.90 -3.66
CA TYR A 446 27.13 -4.86 -3.26
C TYR A 446 28.03 -4.89 -4.49
N THR A 447 29.27 -4.42 -4.32
CA THR A 447 30.25 -4.33 -5.41
C THR A 447 31.11 -5.57 -5.45
N ILE A 448 31.26 -6.15 -6.63
CA ILE A 448 32.19 -7.21 -6.98
C ILE A 448 33.33 -6.59 -7.79
N SER A 449 34.57 -6.77 -7.36
CA SER A 449 35.75 -6.29 -8.06
C SER A 449 36.52 -7.45 -8.68
N LEU A 450 36.70 -7.44 -9.99
CA LEU A 450 37.50 -8.42 -10.72
C LEU A 450 38.82 -7.79 -11.16
N TYR A 451 39.93 -8.34 -10.66
CA TYR A 451 41.28 -7.96 -11.07
C TYR A 451 41.73 -8.91 -12.19
N PHE A 452 41.75 -8.41 -13.43
CA PHE A 452 42.38 -9.13 -14.53
C PHE A 452 43.85 -8.68 -14.65
N ILE A 453 44.76 -9.59 -14.29
CA ILE A 453 46.22 -9.39 -14.38
C ILE A 453 46.81 -10.25 -15.49
N GLU A 454 47.56 -9.61 -16.38
CA GLU A 454 48.39 -10.29 -17.36
C GLU A 454 49.72 -10.68 -16.72
N LEU A 455 49.97 -11.98 -16.61
CA LEU A 455 51.21 -12.52 -16.06
C LEU A 455 52.37 -12.22 -17.00
N THR A 456 53.40 -11.53 -16.49
CA THR A 456 54.52 -11.06 -17.32
C THR A 456 55.85 -11.71 -16.95
N SER A 457 56.72 -11.91 -17.95
CA SER A 457 58.09 -12.38 -17.74
C SER A 457 59.01 -11.41 -16.99
N ASN A 458 58.53 -10.19 -16.78
CA ASN A 458 59.34 -9.06 -16.33
C ASN A 458 59.34 -8.86 -14.81
N LEU A 459 58.37 -9.47 -14.13
CA LEU A 459 58.16 -9.41 -12.70
C LEU A 459 57.97 -10.84 -12.19
N LEU A 460 58.63 -11.20 -11.09
CA LEU A 460 58.53 -12.51 -10.45
C LEU A 460 58.31 -12.37 -8.96
N ILE A 461 57.40 -13.17 -8.42
CA ILE A 461 57.28 -13.41 -6.98
C ILE A 461 57.87 -14.78 -6.66
N ASN A 462 58.93 -14.81 -5.84
CA ASN A 462 59.63 -16.04 -5.44
C ASN A 462 59.95 -16.98 -6.63
N SER A 463 60.33 -16.39 -7.77
CA SER A 463 60.75 -17.10 -8.99
C SER A 463 59.71 -18.04 -9.63
N SER A 464 58.41 -17.84 -9.41
CA SER A 464 57.33 -18.62 -10.05
C SER A 464 56.15 -17.75 -10.47
N ARG A 465 55.25 -18.25 -11.36
CA ARG A 465 54.09 -17.50 -11.87
C ARG A 465 52.86 -18.39 -12.13
N PRO A 466 51.74 -18.22 -11.41
CA PRO A 466 51.61 -17.52 -10.13
C PRO A 466 52.35 -18.29 -9.01
N PHE A 467 52.75 -17.60 -7.94
CA PHE A 467 53.32 -18.25 -6.75
C PHE A 467 52.20 -18.75 -5.84
N ILE A 468 52.24 -20.04 -5.47
CA ILE A 468 51.27 -20.65 -4.55
C ILE A 468 52.04 -21.32 -3.41
N ALA A 469 51.73 -20.97 -2.18
CA ALA A 469 52.35 -21.57 -1.01
C ALA A 469 51.38 -21.76 0.16
N ASP A 470 51.63 -22.79 0.97
CA ASP A 470 51.00 -22.96 2.27
C ASP A 470 51.80 -22.22 3.34
N SER A 471 51.10 -21.63 4.31
CA SER A 471 51.68 -20.99 5.49
C SER A 471 50.95 -21.40 6.76
N TYR A 472 51.58 -21.17 7.92
CA TYR A 472 51.00 -21.47 9.23
C TYR A 472 50.24 -20.27 9.78
N VAL A 473 49.14 -20.52 10.46
CA VAL A 473 48.43 -19.46 11.20
C VAL A 473 49.36 -18.85 12.26
N ASN A 474 49.32 -17.53 12.43
CA ASN A 474 50.23 -16.76 13.30
C ASN A 474 51.70 -16.79 12.87
N SER A 475 51.99 -17.07 11.60
CA SER A 475 53.34 -16.94 11.03
C SER A 475 53.38 -15.90 9.91
N THR A 476 54.57 -15.32 9.69
CA THR A 476 54.79 -14.36 8.60
C THR A 476 55.34 -15.09 7.38
N ALA A 477 54.57 -15.10 6.30
CA ALA A 477 55.01 -15.56 4.99
C ALA A 477 55.77 -14.42 4.29
N ARG A 478 56.96 -14.72 3.78
CA ARG A 478 57.83 -13.74 3.10
C ARG A 478 57.82 -13.98 1.59
N LEU A 479 57.49 -12.95 0.84
CA LEU A 479 57.51 -12.94 -0.62
C LEU A 479 58.59 -11.98 -1.11
N TYR A 480 59.43 -12.42 -2.03
CA TYR A 480 60.44 -11.59 -2.68
C TYR A 480 59.99 -11.27 -4.10
N VAL A 481 59.88 -9.98 -4.41
CA VAL A 481 59.53 -9.51 -5.75
C VAL A 481 60.81 -9.08 -6.47
N GLN A 482 61.05 -9.62 -7.66
CA GLN A 482 62.25 -9.38 -8.46
C GLN A 482 61.88 -8.80 -9.83
N SER A 483 62.67 -7.82 -10.31
CA SER A 483 62.60 -7.30 -11.68
C SER A 483 63.58 -8.04 -12.59
N GLU A 484 63.08 -8.58 -13.69
CA GLU A 484 63.89 -9.19 -14.75
C GLU A 484 64.17 -8.21 -15.90
N THR A 485 63.94 -6.91 -15.69
CA THR A 485 64.10 -5.88 -16.73
C THR A 485 65.13 -4.83 -16.36
N ASN A 486 65.79 -4.29 -17.40
CA ASN A 486 66.74 -3.19 -17.29
C ASN A 486 66.06 -1.80 -17.19
N ARG A 487 64.77 -1.74 -16.87
CA ARG A 487 64.01 -0.49 -16.75
C ARG A 487 63.34 -0.41 -15.39
N ASN A 488 63.23 0.81 -14.87
CA ASN A 488 62.55 1.04 -13.61
C ASN A 488 61.04 0.83 -13.79
N MET A 489 60.38 0.22 -12.81
CA MET A 489 58.96 -0.06 -12.84
C MET A 489 58.24 0.59 -11.66
N SER A 490 57.17 1.32 -11.95
CA SER A 490 56.20 1.76 -10.95
C SER A 490 55.15 0.67 -10.76
N LEU A 491 54.95 0.25 -9.52
CA LEU A 491 54.13 -0.89 -9.13
C LEU A 491 53.09 -0.48 -8.10
N ASN A 492 51.98 -1.21 -8.12
CA ASN A 492 50.98 -1.18 -7.08
C ASN A 492 50.87 -2.57 -6.46
N ILE A 493 50.69 -2.61 -5.15
CA ILE A 493 50.56 -3.83 -4.37
C ILE A 493 49.17 -3.80 -3.74
N VAL A 494 48.31 -4.70 -4.20
CA VAL A 494 46.96 -4.87 -3.66
C VAL A 494 46.89 -6.23 -3.00
N SER A 495 46.29 -6.29 -1.81
CA SER A 495 46.09 -7.57 -1.11
C SER A 495 44.68 -7.66 -0.56
N PHE A 496 44.12 -8.86 -0.60
CA PHE A 496 42.83 -9.19 -0.01
C PHE A 496 42.78 -10.65 0.40
N SER A 497 41.93 -10.97 1.38
CA SER A 497 41.78 -12.33 1.89
C SER A 497 40.38 -12.88 1.62
N SER A 498 40.24 -14.20 1.59
CA SER A 498 38.94 -14.87 1.40
C SER A 498 37.89 -14.54 2.47
N LEU A 499 38.30 -14.15 3.68
CA LEU A 499 37.40 -13.68 4.77
C LEU A 499 37.42 -12.16 4.95
N ASN A 500 38.22 -11.45 4.14
CA ASN A 500 38.44 -10.00 4.20
C ASN A 500 38.71 -9.40 5.62
N ARG A 501 39.31 -10.17 6.55
CA ARG A 501 39.53 -9.74 7.96
C ARG A 501 40.84 -10.31 8.53
N ASN A 502 41.43 -9.56 9.46
CA ASN A 502 42.55 -9.95 10.33
C ASN A 502 43.82 -10.52 9.63
N TYR A 503 44.27 -9.87 8.56
CA TYR A 503 45.60 -10.08 8.00
C TYR A 503 46.34 -8.74 7.90
N SER A 504 47.67 -8.77 7.85
CA SER A 504 48.50 -7.59 7.62
C SER A 504 49.52 -7.87 6.52
N VAL A 505 49.74 -6.88 5.67
CA VAL A 505 50.75 -6.91 4.61
C VAL A 505 51.69 -5.73 4.82
N THR A 506 52.97 -6.01 4.96
CA THR A 506 54.02 -5.00 5.14
C THR A 506 55.01 -5.11 4.00
N VAL A 507 55.35 -3.99 3.36
CA VAL A 507 56.35 -3.94 2.31
C VAL A 507 57.65 -3.41 2.93
N ILE A 508 58.76 -4.11 2.69
CA ILE A 508 60.06 -3.86 3.27
C ILE A 508 61.06 -3.64 2.13
N ASN A 509 61.95 -2.66 2.28
CA ASN A 509 62.95 -2.26 1.29
C ASN A 509 62.36 -1.71 -0.02
N SER A 510 61.25 -0.97 0.04
CA SER A 510 60.69 -0.24 -1.10
C SER A 510 60.87 1.27 -0.96
N THR A 511 61.13 1.96 -2.07
CA THR A 511 61.02 3.42 -2.15
C THR A 511 59.58 3.79 -2.49
N GLU A 512 58.91 4.52 -1.60
CA GLU A 512 57.52 4.94 -1.76
C GLU A 512 57.40 6.40 -2.23
N THR A 513 56.52 6.65 -3.19
CA THR A 513 56.13 8.01 -3.61
C THR A 513 54.75 8.36 -3.06
N ILE A 514 54.72 9.26 -2.08
CA ILE A 514 53.48 9.68 -1.40
C ILE A 514 52.56 10.39 -2.41
N GLY A 515 51.33 9.91 -2.57
CA GLY A 515 50.30 10.50 -3.42
C GLY A 515 50.19 9.95 -4.86
N SER A 516 50.99 8.94 -5.22
CA SER A 516 50.89 8.23 -6.51
C SER A 516 49.92 7.04 -6.44
N LEU A 517 49.17 6.78 -7.53
CA LEU A 517 48.36 5.57 -7.72
C LEU A 517 49.21 4.28 -7.80
N TYR A 518 50.51 4.41 -8.07
CA TYR A 518 51.50 3.34 -8.14
C TYR A 518 52.72 3.75 -7.28
N PRO A 519 52.63 3.62 -5.96
CA PRO A 519 53.57 4.24 -5.03
C PRO A 519 54.92 3.54 -4.96
N TYR A 520 54.98 2.24 -5.30
CA TYR A 520 56.19 1.45 -5.18
C TYR A 520 57.04 1.55 -6.44
N PHE A 521 58.34 1.80 -6.27
CA PHE A 521 59.28 1.87 -7.38
C PHE A 521 60.32 0.76 -7.27
N LEU A 522 60.55 0.07 -8.38
CA LEU A 522 61.51 -1.03 -8.47
C LEU A 522 62.58 -0.68 -9.50
N GLU A 523 63.83 -0.57 -9.05
CA GLU A 523 65.00 -0.40 -9.91
C GLU A 523 65.43 -1.73 -10.57
N PRO A 524 66.13 -1.69 -11.71
CA PRO A 524 66.68 -2.88 -12.36
C PRO A 524 67.53 -3.73 -11.40
N GLY A 525 67.18 -5.01 -11.24
CA GLY A 525 67.90 -5.94 -10.36
C GLY A 525 67.70 -5.72 -8.86
N ALA A 526 66.91 -4.73 -8.44
CA ALA A 526 66.50 -4.57 -7.05
C ALA A 526 65.44 -5.62 -6.67
N ASN A 527 65.37 -5.96 -5.38
CA ASN A 527 64.36 -6.83 -4.81
C ASN A 527 63.72 -6.13 -3.60
N PHE A 528 62.40 -6.20 -3.47
CA PHE A 528 61.72 -5.85 -2.23
C PHE A 528 60.99 -7.06 -1.64
N GLN A 529 60.78 -7.01 -0.32
CA GLN A 529 60.18 -8.07 0.45
C GLN A 529 58.75 -7.66 0.84
N ILE A 530 57.79 -8.56 0.67
CA ILE A 530 56.43 -8.42 1.18
C ILE A 530 56.23 -9.45 2.28
N ASP A 531 55.97 -8.98 3.49
CA ASP A 531 55.64 -9.79 4.65
C ASP A 531 54.13 -9.86 4.81
N VAL A 532 53.58 -11.07 4.72
CA VAL A 532 52.15 -11.35 4.87
C VAL A 532 51.93 -12.16 6.15
N TYR A 533 51.10 -11.63 7.04
CA TYR A 533 50.75 -12.27 8.29
C TYR A 533 49.24 -12.45 8.40
N SER A 534 48.79 -13.62 8.86
CA SER A 534 47.38 -13.92 9.15
C SER A 534 47.26 -14.67 10.47
N ASN A 535 46.32 -14.22 11.31
CA ASN A 535 46.00 -14.88 12.58
C ASN A 535 44.80 -15.86 12.47
N LEU A 536 44.18 -15.95 11.30
CA LEU A 536 43.05 -16.83 11.01
C LEU A 536 43.39 -17.78 9.85
N LYS A 537 42.62 -18.87 9.77
CA LYS A 537 42.67 -19.78 8.62
C LYS A 537 41.98 -19.16 7.42
N GLN A 538 42.75 -18.72 6.44
CA GLN A 538 42.24 -18.07 5.23
C GLN A 538 43.25 -18.11 4.10
N THR A 539 42.79 -17.82 2.88
CA THR A 539 43.67 -17.60 1.74
C THR A 539 43.87 -16.10 1.55
N VAL A 540 45.12 -15.66 1.50
CA VAL A 540 45.49 -14.27 1.22
C VAL A 540 46.06 -14.19 -0.18
N TYR A 541 45.53 -13.26 -0.98
CA TYR A 541 46.01 -12.97 -2.31
C TYR A 541 46.80 -11.67 -2.30
N VAL A 542 47.98 -11.69 -2.91
CA VAL A 542 48.84 -10.51 -3.08
C VAL A 542 49.09 -10.32 -4.57
N LEU A 543 48.69 -9.16 -5.08
CA LEU A 543 48.79 -8.79 -6.49
C LEU A 543 49.85 -7.70 -6.60
N VAL A 544 50.83 -7.88 -7.49
CA VAL A 544 51.85 -6.89 -7.78
C VAL A 544 51.84 -6.60 -9.27
N PHE A 545 51.49 -5.37 -9.66
CA PHE A 545 51.28 -5.02 -11.06
C PHE A 545 51.64 -3.57 -11.38
N ASN A 546 51.92 -3.29 -12.65
CA ASN A 546 52.25 -1.94 -13.15
C ASN A 546 51.02 -1.18 -13.67
N SER A 547 51.22 0.01 -14.25
CA SER A 547 50.14 0.84 -14.82
C SER A 547 49.33 0.20 -15.95
N GLN A 548 49.82 -0.88 -16.55
CA GLN A 548 49.14 -1.64 -17.60
C GLN A 548 48.50 -2.94 -17.06
N PHE A 549 48.42 -3.11 -15.73
CA PHE A 549 47.94 -4.35 -15.09
C PHE A 549 48.74 -5.60 -15.51
N LYS A 550 50.01 -5.41 -15.89
CA LYS A 550 50.97 -6.48 -16.13
C LYS A 550 51.77 -6.72 -14.85
N GLY A 551 51.83 -7.96 -14.40
CA GLY A 551 52.36 -8.26 -13.08
C GLY A 551 52.42 -9.74 -12.76
N ASP A 552 52.41 -10.03 -11.47
CA ASP A 552 52.40 -11.39 -10.93
C ASP A 552 51.52 -11.46 -9.66
N VAL A 553 51.10 -12.67 -9.31
CA VAL A 553 50.17 -12.92 -8.20
C VAL A 553 50.72 -14.01 -7.29
N ALA A 554 50.64 -13.76 -5.99
CA ALA A 554 50.93 -14.75 -4.96
C ALA A 554 49.65 -15.14 -4.21
N ILE A 555 49.46 -16.45 -4.04
CA ILE A 555 48.35 -17.08 -3.32
C ILE A 555 48.92 -17.79 -2.10
N LEU A 556 48.60 -17.29 -0.91
CA LEU A 556 49.08 -17.83 0.36
C LEU A 556 47.92 -18.48 1.13
N ASN A 557 47.99 -19.80 1.31
CA ASN A 557 47.00 -20.56 2.07
C ASN A 557 47.44 -20.73 3.52
N PHE A 558 46.84 -19.97 4.44
CA PHE A 558 47.06 -20.12 5.88
C PHE A 558 46.15 -21.23 6.43
N GLY A 559 46.48 -22.49 6.15
CA GLY A 559 45.61 -23.63 6.50
C GLY A 559 46.12 -24.49 7.66
N LYS A 560 47.42 -24.44 7.93
CA LYS A 560 48.11 -25.36 8.85
C LYS A 560 48.29 -24.75 10.23
#